data_AF-A0A667GVB8-F1
#
_entry.id   AF-A0A667GVB8-F1
#
_cell.length_a   1.000
_cell.length_b   1.000
_cell.length_c   1.000
_cell.angle_alpha   90.00
_cell.angle_beta   90.00
_cell.angle_gamma   90.00
#
_symmetry.space_group_name_H-M   'P 1'
#
loop_
_entity.id
_entity.type
_entity.pdbx_description
1 polymer ?
#
loop_
_entity_poly.entity_id
_entity_poly.type
_entity_poly.pdbx_seq_one_letter_code
_entity_poly.pdbx_strand_id
1 'polypeptide(L)'
;MGLSVIISFIYGWEMTLLILSIAPILALTGMIEATAMTGFANKDKQEFKRAGKVATEAVGNIRTIVSLTREKAFEQTYEEMLQTQHRNTLKKAQIVGSCYAFSHAFVYFAYAVGFRFGVYLIQAGRMTPEGMFM
;
A
#
# COMPACT_ATOMS: atom_id res chain seq x y z
N MET A 1 8.08 24.85 1.27
CA MET A 1 8.29 24.06 0.04
C MET A 1 8.85 24.88 -1.12
N GLY A 2 8.52 26.17 -1.29
CA GLY A 2 9.11 26.98 -2.36
C GLY A 2 10.59 27.39 -2.15
N LEU A 3 10.98 27.73 -0.91
CA LEU A 3 12.35 28.16 -0.60
C LEU A 3 13.39 27.04 -0.75
N SER A 4 13.02 25.78 -0.46
CA SER A 4 13.89 24.61 -0.66
C SER A 4 14.21 24.37 -2.13
N VAL A 5 13.21 24.54 -3.03
CA VAL A 5 13.45 24.41 -4.48
C VAL A 5 14.42 25.47 -4.98
N ILE A 6 14.31 26.70 -4.48
CA ILE A 6 15.17 27.82 -4.88
C ILE A 6 16.61 27.60 -4.42
N ILE A 7 16.82 27.14 -3.18
CA ILE A 7 18.17 26.86 -2.63
C ILE A 7 18.82 25.69 -3.38
N SER A 8 18.07 24.63 -3.70
CA SER A 8 18.61 23.50 -4.47
C SER A 8 18.96 23.89 -5.93
N PHE A 9 18.24 24.84 -6.55
CA PHE A 9 18.56 25.33 -7.90
C PHE A 9 19.85 26.16 -7.95
N ILE A 10 20.19 26.83 -6.84
CA ILE A 10 21.39 27.68 -6.72
C ILE A 10 22.65 26.81 -6.51
N TYR A 11 22.56 25.73 -5.74
CA TYR A 11 23.71 24.87 -5.41
C TYR A 11 23.93 23.70 -6.39
N GLY A 12 22.91 23.28 -7.13
CA GLY A 12 23.03 22.13 -8.03
C GLY A 12 21.89 22.04 -9.04
N TRP A 13 21.97 22.83 -10.12
CA TRP A 13 20.97 22.83 -11.19
C TRP A 13 20.81 21.46 -11.88
N GLU A 14 21.89 20.67 -11.97
CA GLU A 14 21.87 19.31 -12.54
C GLU A 14 21.12 18.29 -11.64
N MET A 15 21.25 18.41 -10.31
CA MET A 15 20.55 17.53 -9.36
C MET A 15 19.08 17.94 -9.16
N THR A 16 18.79 19.24 -9.20
CA THR A 16 17.40 19.72 -9.15
C THR A 16 16.60 19.29 -10.36
N LEU A 17 17.18 19.30 -11.56
CA LEU A 17 16.53 18.75 -12.77
C LEU A 17 16.21 17.25 -12.63
N LEU A 18 17.11 16.49 -12.00
CA LEU A 18 16.90 15.07 -11.73
C LEU A 18 15.77 14.86 -10.71
N ILE A 19 15.79 15.58 -9.58
CA ILE A 19 14.74 15.51 -8.56
C ILE A 19 13.40 15.97 -9.12
N LEU A 20 13.38 17.03 -9.94
CA LEU A 20 12.18 17.51 -10.63
C LEU A 20 11.62 16.48 -11.61
N SER A 21 12.47 15.66 -12.23
CA SER A 21 12.05 14.56 -13.11
C SER A 21 11.54 13.34 -12.32
N ILE A 22 12.08 13.09 -11.13
CA ILE A 22 11.66 11.99 -10.24
C ILE A 22 10.40 12.36 -9.42
N ALA A 23 10.20 13.64 -9.10
CA ALA A 23 9.06 14.15 -8.36
C ALA A 23 7.69 13.73 -8.95
N PRO A 24 7.40 13.86 -10.27
CA PRO A 24 6.14 13.40 -10.83
C PRO A 24 6.01 11.87 -10.76
N ILE A 25 7.11 11.13 -10.87
CA ILE A 25 7.11 9.66 -10.76
C ILE A 25 6.74 9.24 -9.32
N LEU A 26 7.31 9.90 -8.31
CA LEU A 26 6.95 9.68 -6.91
C LEU A 26 5.52 10.12 -6.61
N ALA A 27 5.07 11.24 -7.15
CA ALA A 27 3.68 11.71 -6.99
C ALA A 27 2.69 10.73 -7.62
N LEU A 28 2.96 10.24 -8.84
CA LEU A 28 2.14 9.23 -9.51
C LEU A 28 2.11 7.93 -8.72
N THR A 29 3.27 7.47 -8.21
CA THR A 29 3.35 6.25 -7.40
C THR A 29 2.55 6.41 -6.10
N GLY A 30 2.66 7.56 -5.43
CA GLY A 30 1.88 7.86 -4.22
C GLY A 30 0.38 7.97 -4.49
N MET A 31 -0.03 8.51 -5.65
CA MET A 31 -1.44 8.53 -6.06
C MET A 31 -1.98 7.12 -6.34
N ILE A 32 -1.19 6.28 -7.01
CA ILE A 32 -1.54 4.87 -7.28
C ILE A 32 -1.65 4.11 -5.95
N GLU A 33 -0.70 4.30 -5.03
CA GLU A 33 -0.72 3.67 -3.70
C GLU A 33 -1.95 4.12 -2.89
N ALA A 34 -2.25 5.42 -2.86
CA ALA A 34 -3.44 5.95 -2.19
C ALA A 34 -4.74 5.39 -2.80
N THR A 35 -4.80 5.28 -4.13
CA THR A 35 -5.97 4.72 -4.83
C THR A 35 -6.09 3.21 -4.60
N ALA A 36 -4.97 2.49 -4.57
CA ALA A 36 -4.94 1.06 -4.25
C ALA A 36 -5.37 0.83 -2.80
N MET A 37 -4.84 1.59 -1.85
CA MET A 37 -5.18 1.47 -0.43
C MET A 37 -6.65 1.80 -0.15
N THR A 38 -7.19 2.84 -0.79
CA THR A 38 -8.63 3.15 -0.71
C THR A 38 -9.50 2.09 -1.41
N GLY A 39 -9.05 1.54 -2.53
CA GLY A 39 -9.70 0.43 -3.22
C GLY A 39 -9.72 -0.87 -2.39
N PHE A 40 -8.61 -1.22 -1.75
CA PHE A 40 -8.53 -2.33 -0.81
C PHE A 40 -9.39 -2.09 0.42
N ALA A 41 -9.35 -0.89 1.00
CA ALA A 41 -10.20 -0.52 2.14
C ALA A 41 -11.70 -0.59 1.79
N ASN A 42 -12.10 -0.22 0.57
CA ASN A 42 -13.49 -0.36 0.12
C ASN A 42 -13.90 -1.81 -0.08
N LYS A 43 -13.03 -2.64 -0.65
CA LYS A 43 -13.28 -4.09 -0.79
C LYS A 43 -13.40 -4.74 0.58
N ASP A 44 -12.49 -4.45 1.50
CA ASP A 44 -12.54 -5.02 2.85
C ASP A 44 -13.75 -4.49 3.63
N LYS A 45 -14.12 -3.21 3.50
CA LYS A 45 -15.38 -2.68 4.07
C LYS A 45 -16.62 -3.40 3.52
N GLN A 46 -16.64 -3.75 2.23
CA GLN A 46 -17.76 -4.45 1.61
C GLN A 46 -17.86 -5.90 2.09
N GLU A 47 -16.72 -6.60 2.18
CA GLU A 47 -16.63 -7.94 2.78
C GLU A 47 -17.03 -7.91 4.27
N PHE A 48 -16.55 -6.93 5.04
CA PHE A 48 -16.95 -6.73 6.43
C PHE A 48 -18.44 -6.41 6.58
N LYS A 49 -19.02 -5.58 5.71
CA LYS A 49 -20.47 -5.31 5.69
C LYS A 49 -21.27 -6.58 5.42
N ARG A 50 -20.81 -7.41 4.48
CA ARG A 50 -21.47 -8.67 4.15
C ARG A 50 -21.38 -9.66 5.32
N ALA A 51 -20.20 -9.81 5.93
CA ALA A 51 -20.01 -10.62 7.12
C ALA A 51 -20.87 -10.12 8.29
N GLY A 52 -20.91 -8.80 8.52
CA GLY A 52 -21.74 -8.17 9.54
C GLY A 52 -23.23 -8.38 9.29
N LYS A 53 -23.69 -8.33 8.03
CA LYS A 53 -25.09 -8.63 7.67
C LYS A 53 -25.45 -10.09 7.96
N VAL A 54 -24.59 -11.02 7.57
CA VAL A 54 -24.77 -12.46 7.87
C VAL A 54 -24.76 -12.72 9.37
N ALA A 55 -23.86 -12.09 10.13
CA ALA A 55 -23.85 -12.17 11.59
C ALA A 55 -25.12 -11.59 12.22
N THR A 56 -25.62 -10.46 11.70
CA THR A 56 -26.86 -9.83 12.17
C THR A 56 -28.08 -10.72 11.86
N GLU A 57 -28.14 -11.34 10.69
CA GLU A 57 -29.19 -12.31 10.33
C GLU A 57 -29.14 -13.58 11.20
N ALA A 58 -27.94 -14.08 11.49
CA ALA A 58 -27.73 -15.24 12.36
C ALA A 58 -28.13 -14.95 13.81
N VAL A 59 -27.74 -13.80 14.36
CA VAL A 59 -28.14 -13.36 15.71
C VAL A 59 -29.64 -13.07 15.78
N GLY A 60 -30.23 -12.49 14.73
CA GLY A 60 -31.67 -12.25 14.64
C GLY A 60 -32.51 -13.54 14.63
N ASN A 61 -31.96 -14.63 14.09
CA ASN A 61 -32.61 -15.95 14.06
C ASN A 61 -32.08 -16.94 15.11
N ILE A 62 -31.35 -16.46 16.12
CA ILE A 62 -30.72 -17.34 17.12
C ILE A 62 -31.75 -18.13 17.92
N ARG A 63 -32.93 -17.55 18.20
CA ARG A 63 -34.06 -18.28 18.81
C ARG A 63 -34.60 -19.38 17.91
N THR A 64 -34.60 -19.18 16.60
CA THR A 64 -35.08 -20.15 15.60
C THR A 64 -34.13 -21.35 15.47
N ILE A 65 -32.83 -21.09 15.51
CA ILE A 65 -31.77 -22.13 15.46
C ILE A 65 -31.79 -22.99 16.72
N VAL A 66 -31.92 -22.35 17.89
CA VAL A 66 -32.05 -23.02 19.19
C VAL A 66 -33.37 -23.79 19.27
N SER A 67 -34.49 -23.24 18.77
CA SER A 67 -35.79 -23.94 18.78
C SER A 67 -35.85 -25.14 17.83
N LEU A 68 -35.04 -25.16 16.78
CA LEU A 68 -34.95 -26.28 15.83
C LEU A 68 -33.93 -27.35 16.25
N THR A 69 -33.23 -27.17 17.38
CA THR A 69 -32.18 -28.08 17.88
C THR A 69 -31.15 -28.44 16.80
N ARG A 70 -30.80 -27.49 15.92
CA ARG A 70 -29.89 -27.69 14.78
C ARG A 70 -28.48 -27.12 15.01
N GLU A 71 -28.04 -27.08 16.27
CA GLU A 71 -26.73 -26.56 16.67
C GLU A 71 -25.57 -27.21 15.91
N LYS A 72 -25.56 -28.55 15.77
CA LYS A 72 -24.53 -29.28 15.01
C LYS A 72 -24.47 -28.93 13.52
N ALA A 73 -25.62 -28.70 12.89
CA ALA A 73 -25.67 -28.32 11.48
C ALA A 73 -25.16 -26.89 11.28
N PHE A 74 -25.43 -26.01 12.25
CA PHE A 74 -24.91 -24.65 12.25
C PHE A 74 -23.40 -24.62 12.51
N GLU A 75 -22.91 -25.44 13.44
CA GLU A 75 -21.48 -25.61 13.75
C GLU A 75 -20.67 -26.06 12.53
N GLN A 76 -21.12 -27.12 11.83
CA GLN A 76 -20.47 -27.56 10.58
C GLN A 76 -20.47 -26.48 9.49
N THR A 77 -21.60 -25.78 9.32
CA THR A 77 -21.72 -24.72 8.32
C THR A 77 -20.83 -23.51 8.65
N TYR A 78 -20.66 -23.21 9.95
CA TYR A 78 -19.78 -22.15 10.44
C TYR A 78 -18.31 -22.51 10.27
N GLU A 79 -17.93 -23.75 10.56
CA GLU A 79 -16.57 -24.27 10.38
C GLU A 79 -16.15 -24.27 8.90
N GLU A 80 -17.03 -24.69 7.98
CA GLU A 80 -16.77 -24.62 6.54
C GLU A 80 -16.63 -23.17 6.03
N MET A 81 -17.48 -22.25 6.52
CA MET A 81 -17.36 -20.82 6.18
C MET A 81 -16.03 -20.23 6.67
N LEU A 82 -15.61 -20.55 7.88
CA LEU A 82 -14.34 -20.09 8.47
C LEU A 82 -13.13 -20.60 7.71
N GLN A 83 -13.09 -21.89 7.38
CA GLN A 83 -11.99 -22.46 6.60
C GLN A 83 -11.89 -21.84 5.20
N THR A 84 -13.03 -21.64 4.55
CA THR A 84 -13.08 -21.04 3.21
C THR A 84 -12.63 -19.57 3.25
N GLN A 85 -13.09 -18.79 4.24
CA GLN A 85 -12.64 -17.42 4.45
C GLN A 85 -11.14 -17.35 4.76
N HIS A 86 -10.64 -18.18 5.67
CA HIS A 86 -9.24 -18.18 6.07
C HIS A 86 -8.32 -18.43 4.87
N ARG A 87 -8.65 -19.42 4.05
CA ARG A 87 -7.87 -19.77 2.86
C ARG A 87 -7.91 -18.69 1.77
N ASN A 88 -9.06 -18.03 1.59
CA ASN A 88 -9.17 -16.90 0.66
C ASN A 88 -8.42 -15.66 1.15
N THR A 89 -8.51 -15.34 2.44
CA THR A 89 -7.77 -14.23 3.06
C THR A 89 -6.26 -14.45 2.94
N LEU A 90 -5.77 -15.68 3.16
CA LEU A 90 -4.35 -15.99 3.04
C LEU A 90 -3.83 -15.77 1.61
N LYS A 91 -4.55 -16.26 0.60
CA LYS A 91 -4.20 -16.04 -0.81
C LYS A 91 -4.22 -14.56 -1.19
N LYS A 92 -5.25 -13.84 -0.73
CA LYS A 92 -5.41 -12.40 -0.98
C LYS A 92 -4.28 -11.61 -0.32
N ALA A 93 -3.91 -11.95 0.91
CA ALA A 93 -2.81 -11.31 1.64
C ALA A 93 -1.46 -11.49 0.93
N GLN A 94 -1.18 -12.68 0.38
CA GLN A 94 0.05 -12.91 -0.39
C GLN A 94 0.10 -12.05 -1.66
N ILE A 95 -1.00 -11.99 -2.42
CA ILE A 95 -1.07 -11.19 -3.66
C ILE A 95 -0.90 -9.69 -3.37
N VAL A 96 -1.60 -9.19 -2.35
CA VAL A 96 -1.52 -7.77 -1.97
C VAL A 96 -0.12 -7.44 -1.42
N GLY A 97 0.42 -8.30 -0.56
CA GLY A 97 1.76 -8.12 0.01
C GLY A 97 2.85 -8.11 -1.06
N SER A 98 2.81 -9.04 -2.03
CA SER A 98 3.79 -9.06 -3.13
C SER A 98 3.69 -7.83 -4.03
N CYS A 99 2.47 -7.36 -4.34
CA CYS A 99 2.27 -6.15 -5.15
C CYS A 99 2.76 -4.89 -4.43
N TYR A 100 2.53 -4.80 -3.12
CA TYR A 100 3.00 -3.70 -2.28
C TYR A 100 4.52 -3.67 -2.20
N ALA A 101 5.14 -4.82 -1.90
CA ALA A 101 6.59 -4.95 -1.85
C ALA A 101 7.25 -4.60 -3.19
N PHE A 102 6.67 -5.03 -4.30
CA PHE A 102 7.18 -4.71 -5.65
C PHE A 102 7.11 -3.20 -5.95
N SER A 103 6.00 -2.55 -5.61
CA SER A 103 5.84 -1.10 -5.76
C SER A 103 6.88 -0.34 -4.94
N HIS A 104 7.10 -0.73 -3.68
CA HIS A 104 8.11 -0.11 -2.82
C HIS A 104 9.55 -0.37 -3.30
N ALA A 105 9.84 -1.56 -3.81
CA ALA A 105 11.16 -1.88 -4.36
C ALA A 105 11.53 -0.93 -5.50
N PHE A 106 10.59 -0.63 -6.39
CA PHE A 106 10.81 0.31 -7.50
C PHE A 106 11.16 1.73 -7.01
N VAL A 107 10.48 2.20 -5.96
CA VAL A 107 10.78 3.50 -5.33
C VAL A 107 12.20 3.52 -4.75
N TYR A 108 12.61 2.45 -4.05
CA TYR A 108 13.98 2.36 -3.52
C TYR A 108 15.04 2.27 -4.62
N PHE A 109 14.77 1.57 -5.73
CA PHE A 109 15.64 1.57 -6.90
C PHE A 109 15.78 2.97 -7.52
N ALA A 110 14.67 3.71 -7.64
CA ALA A 110 14.71 5.09 -8.14
C ALA A 110 15.57 5.99 -7.24
N TYR A 111 15.46 5.85 -5.92
CA TYR A 111 16.34 6.55 -4.97
C TYR A 111 17.80 6.14 -5.14
N ALA A 112 18.10 4.84 -5.26
CA ALA A 112 19.47 4.36 -5.43
C ALA A 112 20.13 4.93 -6.70
N VAL A 113 19.38 4.99 -7.81
CA VAL A 113 19.85 5.62 -9.06
C VAL A 113 20.08 7.12 -8.86
N GLY A 114 19.17 7.81 -8.16
CA GLY A 114 19.33 9.22 -7.82
C GLY A 114 20.60 9.50 -7.01
N PHE A 115 20.85 8.69 -5.97
CA PHE A 115 22.08 8.77 -5.18
C PHE A 115 23.34 8.46 -6.00
N ARG A 116 23.29 7.43 -6.86
CA ARG A 116 24.43 7.07 -7.71
C ARG A 116 24.79 8.20 -8.67
N PHE A 117 23.78 8.84 -9.26
CA PHE A 117 23.97 10.00 -10.13
C PHE A 117 24.51 11.21 -9.36
N GLY A 118 24.00 11.47 -8.15
CA GLY A 118 24.52 12.52 -7.27
C GLY A 118 26.00 12.34 -6.93
N VAL A 119 26.41 11.11 -6.57
CA VAL A 119 27.83 10.80 -6.31
C VAL A 119 28.71 10.99 -7.54
N TYR A 120 28.22 10.59 -8.72
CA TYR A 120 28.95 10.81 -9.98
C TYR A 120 29.18 12.31 -10.24
N LEU A 121 28.19 13.14 -9.93
CA LEU A 121 28.29 14.60 -10.10
C LEU A 121 29.28 15.25 -9.12
N ILE A 122 29.34 14.74 -7.89
CA ILE A 122 30.33 15.16 -6.88
C ILE A 122 31.74 14.75 -7.34
N GLN A 123 31.92 13.52 -7.86
CA GLN A 123 33.21 13.06 -8.38
C GLN A 123 33.68 13.88 -9.59
N ALA A 124 32.76 14.37 -10.42
CA ALA A 124 33.06 15.28 -11.53
C ALA A 124 33.45 16.70 -11.07
N GLY A 125 33.47 16.99 -9.77
CA GLY A 125 33.84 18.29 -9.19
C GLY A 125 32.82 19.41 -9.44
N ARG A 126 31.62 19.07 -9.94
CA ARG A 126 30.56 20.04 -10.27
C ARG A 126 29.64 20.36 -9.09
N MET A 127 29.72 19.57 -8.00
CA MET A 127 28.84 19.70 -6.85
C MET A 127 29.56 19.36 -5.55
N THR A 128 29.38 20.18 -4.52
CA THR A 128 29.88 19.90 -3.17
C THR A 128 28.96 18.92 -2.44
N PRO A 129 29.48 18.06 -1.54
CA PRO A 129 28.68 17.11 -0.77
C PRO A 129 27.57 17.80 0.03
N GLU A 130 27.82 19.01 0.52
CA GLU A 130 26.85 19.83 1.26
C GLU A 130 25.65 20.22 0.38
N GLY A 131 25.86 20.53 -0.89
CA GLY A 131 24.79 20.85 -1.84
C GLY A 131 23.94 19.66 -2.25
N MET A 132 24.37 18.42 -1.97
CA MET A 132 23.60 17.20 -2.27
C MET A 132 22.60 16.86 -1.15
N PHE A 133 22.90 17.23 0.10
CA PHE A 133 22.05 16.95 1.27
C PHE A 133 21.16 18.12 1.70
N MET A 134 21.43 19.34 1.23
CA MET A 134 20.56 20.52 1.40
C MET A 134 19.42 20.55 0.37
#